data_AF-F1LCL2-F1
#
_entry.id   AF-F1LCL2-F1
#
_cell.length_a   1.000
_cell.length_b   1.000
_cell.length_c   1.000
_cell.angle_alpha   90.00
_cell.angle_beta   90.00
_cell.angle_gamma   90.00
#
_symmetry.space_group_name_H-M   'P 1'
#
loop_
_entity.id
_entity.type
_entity.pdbx_description
1 polymer ?
#
loop_
_entity_poly.entity_id
_entity_poly.type
_entity_poly.pdbx_seq_one_letter_code
_entity_poly.pdbx_strand_id
1 'polypeptide(L)'
;MEMYGKLERYDISLQQGVNANAKCDQHNVGEKWQDKSFEFECLRGGQQKLLGCIGENKIKIPVGGIREINGYMMKCEQFHNGTVLLHGIRKSPTYLSDDKLVVECIDSKGNHHAIGTSWIENERFNKTCTQFGRTEIHNCVTQNGFKVPINGELIHEKIKYICERTKDGAVRFASGPADKI
;
A
#
# COMPACT_ATOMS: atom_id res chain seq x y z
N MET A 1 -11.52 76.81 -11.09
CA MET A 1 -12.43 75.71 -11.47
C MET A 1 -11.57 74.55 -11.93
N GLU A 2 -11.29 73.62 -11.02
CA GLU A 2 -10.54 72.40 -11.31
C GLU A 2 -11.47 71.38 -11.96
N MET A 3 -11.12 70.89 -13.16
CA MET A 3 -11.76 69.71 -13.75
C MET A 3 -10.94 68.47 -13.37
N TYR A 4 -11.40 67.72 -12.37
CA TYR A 4 -10.91 66.38 -12.10
C TYR A 4 -11.50 65.40 -13.12
N GLY A 5 -10.66 64.94 -14.06
CA GLY A 5 -10.98 63.84 -14.96
C GLY A 5 -11.07 62.52 -14.21
N LYS A 6 -12.23 61.86 -14.30
CA LYS A 6 -12.52 60.56 -13.69
C LYS A 6 -11.77 59.48 -14.45
N LEU A 7 -10.78 58.83 -13.82
CA LEU A 7 -10.18 57.60 -14.35
C LEU A 7 -11.15 56.43 -14.13
N GLU A 8 -11.83 56.00 -15.19
CA GLU A 8 -12.60 54.76 -15.19
C GLU A 8 -11.61 53.57 -15.22
N ARG A 9 -11.57 52.81 -14.11
CA ARG A 9 -10.73 51.61 -13.98
C ARG A 9 -11.49 50.45 -14.63
N TYR A 10 -11.15 50.12 -15.88
CA TYR A 10 -11.62 48.90 -16.53
C TYR A 10 -10.85 47.70 -15.96
N ASP A 11 -11.54 46.85 -15.22
CA ASP A 11 -10.99 45.58 -14.74
C ASP A 11 -11.20 44.50 -15.82
N ILE A 12 -10.11 44.04 -16.43
CA ILE A 12 -10.15 42.94 -17.41
C ILE A 12 -10.06 41.65 -16.62
N SER A 13 -11.21 40.98 -16.43
CA SER A 13 -11.23 39.62 -15.87
C SER A 13 -11.01 38.60 -16.99
N LEU A 14 -10.01 37.74 -16.82
CA LEU A 14 -9.81 36.58 -17.70
C LEU A 14 -10.88 35.53 -17.36
N GLN A 15 -11.97 35.46 -18.12
CA GLN A 15 -12.91 34.36 -18.00
C GLN A 15 -12.39 33.14 -18.77
N GLN A 16 -11.56 32.34 -18.10
CA GLN A 16 -11.11 31.07 -18.66
C GLN A 16 -12.26 30.06 -18.56
N GLY A 17 -13.06 29.96 -19.62
CA GLY A 17 -14.10 28.94 -19.73
C GLY A 17 -13.48 27.55 -19.82
N VAL A 18 -14.02 26.60 -19.06
CA VAL A 18 -13.59 25.19 -19.14
C VAL A 18 -13.98 24.66 -20.52
N ASN A 19 -13.00 24.30 -21.35
CA ASN A 19 -13.29 23.73 -22.67
C ASN A 19 -13.96 22.36 -22.47
N ALA A 20 -15.23 22.24 -22.87
CA ALA A 20 -15.99 21.00 -22.71
C ALA A 20 -15.35 19.78 -23.39
N ASN A 21 -14.53 20.02 -24.42
CA ASN A 21 -13.78 19.02 -25.17
C ASN A 21 -12.30 18.94 -24.75
N ALA A 22 -11.91 19.56 -23.63
CA ALA A 22 -10.57 19.40 -23.09
C ALA A 22 -10.28 17.92 -22.84
N LYS A 23 -9.14 17.47 -23.37
CA LYS A 23 -8.63 16.10 -23.24
C LYS A 23 -8.03 15.89 -21.85
N CYS A 24 -7.93 14.63 -21.45
CA CYS A 24 -7.19 14.21 -20.28
C CYS A 24 -5.84 13.68 -20.74
N ASP A 25 -4.80 14.50 -20.65
CA ASP A 25 -3.51 14.22 -21.30
C ASP A 25 -3.72 13.88 -22.80
N GLN A 26 -3.36 12.68 -23.22
CA GLN A 26 -3.57 12.16 -24.59
C GLN A 26 -4.99 11.62 -24.87
N HIS A 27 -5.87 11.51 -23.86
CA HIS A 27 -7.15 10.80 -23.97
C HIS A 27 -8.32 11.72 -24.30
N ASN A 28 -9.16 11.29 -25.26
CA ASN A 28 -10.35 12.04 -25.65
C ASN A 28 -11.46 11.93 -24.60
N VAL A 29 -12.38 12.90 -24.57
CA VAL A 29 -13.56 12.82 -23.69
C VAL A 29 -14.37 11.54 -23.98
N GLY A 30 -14.72 10.80 -22.94
CA GLY A 30 -15.38 9.49 -22.98
C GLY A 30 -14.43 8.30 -23.14
N GLU A 31 -13.15 8.53 -23.43
CA GLU A 31 -12.15 7.48 -23.53
C GLU A 31 -11.86 6.89 -22.15
N LYS A 32 -11.69 5.57 -22.12
CA LYS A 32 -11.29 4.81 -20.93
C LYS A 32 -9.93 4.21 -21.17
N TRP A 33 -9.05 4.31 -20.17
CA TRP A 33 -7.72 3.73 -20.24
C TRP A 33 -7.32 3.12 -18.90
N GLN A 34 -6.38 2.19 -18.98
CA GLN A 34 -5.72 1.64 -17.82
C GLN A 34 -4.35 2.29 -17.68
N ASP A 35 -4.06 2.86 -16.51
CA ASP A 35 -2.71 3.23 -16.10
C ASP A 35 -2.33 2.43 -14.85
N LYS A 36 -1.26 1.63 -14.97
CA LYS A 36 -0.83 0.62 -13.99
C LYS A 36 -2.00 -0.26 -13.53
N SER A 37 -2.42 -0.16 -12.27
CA SER A 37 -3.50 -0.94 -11.67
C SER A 37 -4.80 -0.16 -11.56
N PHE A 38 -4.98 0.93 -12.31
CA PHE A 38 -6.13 1.82 -12.21
C PHE A 38 -6.78 2.01 -13.58
N GLU A 39 -8.10 2.02 -13.61
CA GLU A 39 -8.87 2.34 -14.81
C GLU A 39 -9.53 3.70 -14.65
N PHE A 40 -9.39 4.54 -15.67
CA PHE A 40 -9.90 5.92 -15.71
C PHE A 40 -10.87 6.13 -16.86
N GLU A 41 -11.63 7.22 -16.78
CA GLU A 41 -12.45 7.79 -17.85
C GLU A 41 -12.17 9.29 -17.95
N CYS A 42 -12.03 9.80 -19.17
CA CYS A 42 -11.88 11.23 -19.38
C CYS A 42 -13.26 11.88 -19.47
N LEU A 43 -13.57 12.75 -18.53
CA LEU A 43 -14.80 13.53 -18.55
C LEU A 43 -14.59 14.90 -19.21
N ARG A 44 -15.70 15.58 -19.44
CA ARG A 44 -15.71 16.95 -19.96
C ARG A 44 -14.84 17.87 -19.09
N GLY A 45 -14.16 18.82 -19.73
CA GLY A 45 -13.28 19.75 -19.03
C GLY A 45 -11.92 19.17 -18.63
N GLY A 46 -11.52 18.02 -19.20
CA GLY A 46 -10.23 17.38 -18.90
C GLY A 46 -10.19 16.71 -17.53
N GLN A 47 -11.34 16.40 -16.94
CA GLN A 47 -11.42 15.78 -15.62
C GLN A 47 -11.24 14.26 -15.74
N GLN A 48 -10.18 13.73 -15.12
CA GLN A 48 -9.99 12.28 -14.99
C GLN A 48 -10.89 11.72 -13.88
N LYS A 49 -11.71 10.73 -14.22
CA LYS A 49 -12.53 9.98 -13.27
C LYS A 49 -11.94 8.59 -13.07
N LEU A 50 -11.57 8.25 -11.84
CA LEU A 50 -11.22 6.89 -11.49
C LEU A 50 -12.47 5.99 -11.52
N LEU A 51 -12.41 4.90 -12.28
CA LEU A 51 -13.49 3.91 -12.38
C LEU A 51 -13.27 2.68 -11.50
N GLY A 52 -12.02 2.37 -11.16
CA GLY A 52 -11.69 1.25 -10.30
C GLY A 52 -10.24 0.83 -10.40
N CYS A 53 -9.90 -0.21 -9.65
CA CYS A 53 -8.59 -0.84 -9.67
C CYS A 53 -8.66 -2.13 -10.52
N ILE A 54 -7.58 -2.45 -11.22
CA ILE A 54 -7.43 -3.63 -12.06
C ILE A 54 -6.50 -4.61 -11.35
N GLY A 55 -7.07 -5.72 -10.88
CA GLY A 55 -6.33 -6.85 -10.30
C GLY A 55 -5.75 -7.79 -11.34
N GLU A 56 -5.26 -8.94 -10.90
CA GLU A 56 -4.78 -10.00 -11.80
C GLU A 56 -5.90 -10.45 -12.76
N ASN A 57 -5.49 -10.94 -13.94
CA ASN A 57 -6.40 -11.36 -15.02
C ASN A 57 -7.39 -10.27 -15.47
N LYS A 58 -7.02 -8.99 -15.36
CA LYS A 58 -7.83 -7.82 -15.76
C LYS A 58 -9.16 -7.70 -15.01
N ILE A 59 -9.28 -8.32 -13.84
CA ILE A 59 -10.49 -8.25 -13.03
C ILE A 59 -10.60 -6.83 -12.45
N LYS A 60 -11.69 -6.14 -12.78
CA LYS A 60 -12.00 -4.80 -12.26
C LYS A 60 -12.64 -4.86 -10.88
N ILE A 61 -12.07 -4.11 -9.95
CA ILE A 61 -12.58 -3.85 -8.61
C ILE A 61 -13.06 -2.38 -8.60
N PRO A 62 -14.38 -2.12 -8.47
CA PRO A 62 -14.89 -0.75 -8.39
C PRO A 62 -14.24 0.04 -7.26
N VAL A 63 -14.17 1.37 -7.38
CA VAL A 63 -13.69 2.23 -6.28
C VAL A 63 -14.54 1.98 -5.02
N GLY A 64 -13.89 1.77 -3.88
CA GLY A 64 -14.52 1.35 -2.61
C GLY A 64 -14.90 -0.14 -2.55
N GLY A 65 -14.79 -0.86 -3.67
CA GLY A 65 -15.17 -2.25 -3.80
C GLY A 65 -14.10 -3.22 -3.29
N ILE A 66 -14.56 -4.44 -3.02
CA ILE A 66 -13.74 -5.59 -2.65
C ILE A 66 -14.09 -6.75 -3.59
N ARG A 67 -13.09 -7.48 -4.10
CA ARG A 67 -13.29 -8.74 -4.82
C ARG A 67 -12.29 -9.80 -4.39
N GLU A 68 -12.72 -11.05 -4.39
CA GLU A 68 -11.81 -12.18 -4.24
C GLU A 68 -11.11 -12.47 -5.57
N ILE A 69 -9.78 -12.51 -5.57
CA ILE A 69 -8.93 -12.86 -6.71
C ILE A 69 -7.83 -13.78 -6.20
N ASN A 70 -7.75 -15.01 -6.72
CA ASN A 70 -6.69 -15.99 -6.41
C ASN A 70 -6.45 -16.22 -4.91
N GLY A 71 -7.53 -16.27 -4.12
CA GLY A 71 -7.45 -16.45 -2.66
C GLY A 71 -6.98 -15.20 -1.92
N TYR A 72 -7.13 -14.01 -2.51
CA TYR A 72 -6.95 -12.72 -1.85
C TYR A 72 -8.24 -11.90 -1.93
N MET A 73 -8.63 -11.28 -0.82
CA MET A 73 -9.63 -10.22 -0.80
C MET A 73 -8.94 -8.91 -1.19
N MET A 74 -9.15 -8.48 -2.43
CA MET A 74 -8.57 -7.28 -3.02
C MET A 74 -9.52 -6.10 -2.85
N LYS A 75 -9.06 -5.02 -2.20
CA LYS A 75 -9.81 -3.77 -2.00
C LYS A 75 -9.21 -2.64 -2.84
N CYS A 76 -10.09 -1.87 -3.49
CA CYS A 76 -9.73 -0.63 -4.17
C CYS A 76 -10.16 0.56 -3.30
N GLU A 77 -9.23 1.19 -2.59
CA GLU A 77 -9.53 2.25 -1.63
C GLU A 77 -9.06 3.61 -2.14
N GLN A 78 -9.94 4.61 -2.13
CA GLN A 78 -9.63 6.00 -2.44
C GLN A 78 -9.70 6.83 -1.15
N PHE A 79 -8.62 7.55 -0.85
CA PHE A 79 -8.51 8.44 0.31
C PHE A 79 -8.99 9.85 -0.03
N HIS A 80 -9.34 10.63 0.99
CA HIS A 80 -9.81 12.01 0.84
C HIS A 80 -8.80 12.93 0.14
N ASN A 81 -7.50 12.63 0.22
CA ASN A 81 -6.43 13.36 -0.45
C ASN A 81 -6.24 12.96 -1.92
N GLY A 82 -7.12 12.10 -2.46
CA GLY A 82 -7.06 11.63 -3.84
C GLY A 82 -6.16 10.41 -4.06
N THR A 83 -5.36 10.00 -3.08
CA THR A 83 -4.54 8.78 -3.17
C THR A 83 -5.45 7.57 -3.33
N VAL A 84 -5.06 6.62 -4.19
CA VAL A 84 -5.79 5.36 -4.38
C VAL A 84 -4.84 4.19 -4.17
N LEU A 85 -5.28 3.21 -3.37
CA LEU A 85 -4.54 1.99 -3.10
C LEU A 85 -5.34 0.77 -3.55
N LEU A 86 -4.70 -0.09 -4.33
CA LEU A 86 -5.11 -1.48 -4.51
C LEU A 86 -4.31 -2.34 -3.53
N HIS A 87 -4.97 -2.93 -2.54
CA HIS A 87 -4.30 -3.84 -1.60
C HIS A 87 -5.09 -5.14 -1.42
N GLY A 88 -4.34 -6.23 -1.25
CA GLY A 88 -4.86 -7.57 -1.10
C GLY A 88 -4.52 -8.16 0.26
N ILE A 89 -5.53 -8.74 0.91
CA ILE A 89 -5.40 -9.53 2.13
C ILE A 89 -5.58 -11.00 1.71
N ARG A 90 -4.64 -11.87 2.08
CA ARG A 90 -4.80 -13.30 1.80
C ARG A 90 -6.04 -13.78 2.51
N LYS A 91 -6.87 -14.58 1.83
CA LYS A 91 -7.97 -15.34 2.42
C LYS A 91 -7.36 -16.45 3.30
N SER A 92 -6.80 -16.04 4.44
CA SER A 92 -6.77 -16.86 5.65
C SER A 92 -8.23 -16.95 6.17
N PRO A 93 -8.58 -17.77 7.17
CA PRO A 93 -9.93 -17.86 7.69
C PRO A 93 -10.30 -16.61 8.52
N THR A 94 -10.23 -15.45 7.87
CA THR A 94 -11.05 -14.27 8.11
C THR A 94 -12.51 -14.75 8.17
N TYR A 95 -13.04 -15.01 9.36
CA TYR A 95 -14.47 -15.24 9.52
C TYR A 95 -15.16 -13.89 9.54
N LEU A 96 -16.24 -13.77 8.76
CA LEU A 96 -17.19 -12.68 8.89
C LEU A 96 -17.92 -12.91 10.24
N SER A 97 -17.49 -12.24 11.30
CA SER A 97 -18.29 -12.11 12.51
C SER A 97 -19.11 -10.83 12.37
N ASP A 98 -20.43 -10.94 12.33
CA ASP A 98 -21.37 -9.81 12.37
C ASP A 98 -21.03 -8.67 11.39
N ASP A 99 -20.93 -8.99 10.08
CA ASP A 99 -20.62 -8.03 8.99
C ASP A 99 -19.29 -7.26 9.13
N LYS A 100 -18.41 -7.67 10.06
CA LYS A 100 -17.11 -7.07 10.27
C LYS A 100 -16.00 -7.97 9.74
N LEU A 101 -15.17 -7.41 8.86
CA LEU A 101 -13.95 -8.05 8.40
C LEU A 101 -12.95 -8.13 9.59
N VAL A 102 -12.78 -9.32 10.18
CA VAL A 102 -11.78 -9.55 11.23
C VAL A 102 -10.47 -10.00 10.59
N VAL A 103 -9.55 -9.06 10.41
CA VAL A 103 -8.23 -9.34 9.84
C VAL A 103 -7.29 -9.84 10.94
N GLU A 104 -6.68 -10.99 10.70
CA GLU A 104 -5.71 -11.63 11.60
C GLU A 104 -4.61 -12.32 10.79
N CYS A 105 -3.50 -12.63 11.45
CA CYS A 105 -2.42 -13.41 10.89
C CYS A 105 -2.37 -14.78 11.57
N ILE A 106 -2.16 -15.83 10.78
CA ILE A 106 -1.98 -17.18 11.30
C ILE A 106 -0.51 -17.56 11.20
N ASP A 107 0.07 -18.01 12.31
CA ASP A 107 1.44 -18.49 12.36
C ASP A 107 1.59 -19.93 11.84
N SER A 108 2.81 -20.43 11.74
CA SER A 108 3.12 -21.79 11.26
C SER A 108 2.56 -22.91 12.14
N LYS A 109 2.16 -22.61 13.38
CA LYS A 109 1.53 -23.54 14.33
C LYS A 109 -0.01 -23.44 14.29
N GLY A 110 -0.57 -22.53 13.49
CA GLY A 110 -2.00 -22.30 13.39
C GLY A 110 -2.56 -21.35 14.45
N ASN A 111 -1.72 -20.65 15.23
CA ASN A 111 -2.23 -19.68 16.20
C ASN A 111 -2.63 -18.38 15.50
N HIS A 112 -3.69 -17.77 16.01
CA HIS A 112 -4.28 -16.54 15.51
C HIS A 112 -3.67 -15.32 16.22
N HIS A 113 -3.25 -14.33 15.43
CA HIS A 113 -2.62 -13.09 15.89
C HIS A 113 -3.40 -11.89 15.36
N ALA A 114 -3.93 -11.08 16.27
CA ALA A 114 -4.63 -9.85 15.91
C ALA A 114 -3.70 -8.81 15.24
N ILE A 115 -4.28 -7.87 14.50
CA ILE A 115 -3.52 -6.72 13.96
C ILE A 115 -2.73 -6.03 15.08
N GLY A 116 -1.47 -5.71 14.79
CA GLY A 116 -0.55 -4.98 15.68
C GLY A 116 0.15 -5.87 16.71
N THR A 117 -0.27 -7.13 16.90
CA THR A 117 0.42 -8.04 17.82
C THR A 117 1.71 -8.55 17.19
N SER A 118 2.66 -8.90 18.06
CA SER A 118 3.97 -9.42 17.66
C SER A 118 4.27 -10.75 18.36
N TRP A 119 4.96 -11.65 17.66
CA TRP A 119 5.34 -12.96 18.18
C TRP A 119 6.69 -13.41 17.63
N ILE A 120 7.33 -14.37 18.31
CA ILE A 120 8.54 -15.01 17.82
C ILE A 120 8.16 -16.28 17.06
N GLU A 121 8.38 -16.27 15.75
CA GLU A 121 8.16 -17.43 14.88
C GLU A 121 9.45 -18.24 14.75
N ASN A 122 9.32 -19.57 14.86
CA ASN A 122 10.41 -20.54 14.75
C ASN A 122 11.61 -20.21 15.64
N GLU A 123 11.37 -19.56 16.79
CA GLU A 123 12.39 -19.10 17.76
C GLU A 123 13.41 -18.09 17.19
N ARG A 124 13.20 -17.60 15.96
CA ARG A 124 14.20 -16.82 15.22
C ARG A 124 13.68 -15.50 14.69
N PHE A 125 12.39 -15.38 14.40
CA PHE A 125 11.87 -14.23 13.66
C PHE A 125 10.85 -13.49 14.50
N ASN A 126 11.17 -12.27 14.92
CA ASN A 126 10.21 -11.38 15.53
C ASN A 126 9.29 -10.81 14.45
N LYS A 127 8.05 -11.27 14.44
CA LYS A 127 7.03 -10.92 13.45
C LYS A 127 5.94 -10.06 14.05
N THR A 128 5.34 -9.21 13.23
CA THR A 128 4.15 -8.44 13.58
C THR A 128 3.06 -8.64 12.53
N CYS A 129 1.81 -8.77 12.98
CA CYS A 129 0.67 -8.76 12.08
C CYS A 129 0.33 -7.32 11.70
N THR A 130 0.49 -6.97 10.44
CA THR A 130 0.16 -5.63 9.93
C THR A 130 -1.35 -5.45 9.81
N GLN A 131 -1.79 -4.19 9.71
CA GLN A 131 -3.19 -3.83 9.46
C GLN A 131 -3.81 -4.46 8.19
N PHE A 132 -2.96 -4.96 7.29
CA PHE A 132 -3.38 -5.61 6.05
C PHE A 132 -3.39 -7.15 6.15
N GLY A 133 -3.29 -7.72 7.35
CA GLY A 133 -3.27 -9.18 7.54
C GLY A 133 -2.02 -9.84 6.94
N ARG A 134 -0.90 -9.11 6.91
CA ARG A 134 0.41 -9.59 6.46
C ARG A 134 1.37 -9.65 7.61
N THR A 135 2.28 -10.62 7.60
CA THR A 135 3.34 -10.71 8.59
C THR A 135 4.57 -9.96 8.11
N GLU A 136 5.11 -9.07 8.93
CA GLU A 136 6.39 -8.40 8.70
C GLU A 136 7.42 -8.88 9.71
N ILE A 137 8.67 -9.09 9.27
CA ILE A 137 9.78 -9.47 10.16
C ILE A 137 10.56 -8.21 10.51
N HIS A 138 10.58 -7.85 11.80
CA HIS A 138 11.27 -6.65 12.30
C HIS A 138 12.74 -6.90 12.62
N ASN A 139 13.06 -8.08 13.16
CA ASN A 139 14.42 -8.47 13.53
C ASN A 139 14.50 -10.00 13.63
N CYS A 140 15.72 -10.52 13.52
CA CYS A 140 16.00 -11.88 13.96
C CYS A 140 16.28 -11.91 15.47
N VAL A 141 16.10 -13.06 16.10
CA VAL A 141 16.27 -13.28 17.53
C VAL A 141 17.25 -14.43 17.73
N THR A 142 18.27 -14.19 18.56
CA THR A 142 19.21 -15.24 18.98
C THR A 142 18.56 -16.17 20.02
N GLN A 143 19.17 -17.31 20.33
CA GLN A 143 18.64 -18.21 21.37
C GLN A 143 18.54 -17.53 22.74
N ASN A 144 19.40 -16.55 23.01
CA ASN A 144 19.42 -15.80 24.26
C ASN A 144 18.51 -14.56 24.22
N GLY A 145 17.69 -14.41 23.18
CA GLY A 145 16.72 -13.31 23.06
C GLY A 145 17.28 -12.01 22.49
N PHE A 146 18.58 -11.91 22.18
CA PHE A 146 19.14 -10.71 21.56
C PHE A 146 18.57 -10.47 20.17
N LYS A 147 18.27 -9.21 19.86
CA LYS A 147 17.70 -8.77 18.60
C LYS A 147 18.81 -8.42 17.62
N VAL A 148 18.75 -9.00 16.41
CA VAL A 148 19.65 -8.68 15.29
C VAL A 148 18.82 -7.95 14.23
N PRO A 149 19.12 -6.68 13.91
CA PRO A 149 18.34 -5.90 12.95
C PRO A 149 18.39 -6.52 11.55
N ILE A 150 17.31 -6.38 10.78
CA ILE A 150 17.30 -6.76 9.36
C ILE A 150 18.42 -6.01 8.62
N ASN A 151 19.11 -6.73 7.74
CA ASN A 151 20.29 -6.27 7.00
C ASN A 151 21.41 -5.76 7.91
N GLY A 152 21.53 -6.36 9.10
CA GLY A 152 22.55 -6.01 10.06
C GLY A 152 23.12 -7.23 10.77
N GLU A 153 24.06 -6.93 11.67
CA GLU A 153 24.80 -7.92 12.42
C GLU A 153 24.87 -7.57 13.91
N LEU A 154 25.14 -8.59 14.71
CA LEU A 154 25.40 -8.48 16.14
C LEU A 154 26.60 -9.37 16.47
N ILE A 155 27.59 -8.84 17.16
CA ILE A 155 28.70 -9.63 17.72
C ILE A 155 28.48 -9.74 19.22
N HIS A 156 28.41 -10.97 19.71
CA HIS A 156 28.28 -11.27 21.13
C HIS A 156 29.08 -12.54 21.46
N GLU A 157 29.92 -12.48 22.50
CA GLU A 157 30.73 -13.61 22.96
C GLU A 157 31.52 -14.34 21.85
N LYS A 158 32.15 -13.58 20.94
CA LYS A 158 32.91 -14.08 19.77
C LYS A 158 32.05 -14.80 18.71
N ILE A 159 30.73 -14.73 18.82
CA ILE A 159 29.79 -15.19 17.80
C ILE A 159 29.26 -13.97 17.08
N LYS A 160 29.35 -13.99 15.75
CA LYS A 160 28.70 -13.01 14.88
C LYS A 160 27.39 -13.60 14.38
N TYR A 161 26.33 -12.83 14.53
CA TYR A 161 24.99 -13.13 14.06
C TYR A 161 24.65 -12.17 12.93
N ILE A 162 24.08 -12.67 11.85
CA ILE A 162 23.63 -11.87 10.71
C ILE A 162 22.16 -12.15 10.47
N CYS A 163 21.40 -11.09 10.25
CA CYS A 163 20.02 -11.15 9.82
C CYS A 163 19.91 -10.41 8.49
N GLU A 164 19.73 -11.13 7.38
CA GLU A 164 19.73 -10.54 6.03
C GLU A 164 18.38 -10.72 5.34
N ARG A 165 17.94 -9.70 4.60
CA ARG A 165 16.85 -9.83 3.64
C ARG A 165 17.43 -10.07 2.26
N THR A 166 17.02 -11.18 1.67
CA THR A 166 17.50 -11.66 0.38
C THR A 166 16.84 -10.89 -0.76
N LYS A 167 17.39 -11.00 -1.98
CA LYS A 167 16.85 -10.31 -3.16
C LYS A 167 15.42 -10.76 -3.52
N ASP A 168 15.08 -12.00 -3.20
CA ASP A 168 13.74 -12.61 -3.33
C ASP A 168 12.80 -12.25 -2.16
N GLY A 169 13.27 -11.46 -1.18
CA GLY A 169 12.45 -10.93 -0.08
C GLY A 169 12.39 -11.82 1.17
N ALA A 170 12.95 -13.03 1.13
CA ALA A 170 13.09 -13.90 2.29
C ALA A 170 14.05 -13.29 3.33
N VAL A 171 13.92 -13.71 4.59
CA VAL A 171 14.87 -13.33 5.65
C VAL A 171 15.65 -14.55 6.08
N ARG A 172 16.98 -14.43 6.10
CA ARG A 172 17.89 -15.46 6.58
C ARG A 172 18.55 -15.01 7.87
N PHE A 173 18.73 -15.96 8.77
CA PHE A 173 19.49 -15.79 9.99
C PHE A 173 20.69 -16.73 9.95
N ALA A 174 21.89 -16.18 10.12
CA ALA A 174 23.13 -16.94 10.14
C ALA A 174 23.92 -16.61 11.42
N SER A 175 24.70 -17.58 11.90
CA SER A 175 25.58 -17.39 13.04
C SER A 175 26.86 -18.20 12.90
N GLY A 176 27.97 -17.67 13.39
CA GLY A 176 29.22 -18.39 13.49
C GLY A 176 30.33 -17.55 14.13
N PRO A 177 31.58 -18.04 14.12
CA PRO A 177 32.68 -17.33 14.78
C PRO A 177 32.88 -15.94 14.17
N ALA A 178 33.05 -14.93 15.02
CA ALA A 178 33.19 -13.54 14.57
C ALA A 178 34.39 -13.33 13.63
N ASP A 179 35.44 -14.12 13.80
CA ASP A 179 36.67 -14.05 13.00
C ASP A 179 36.57 -14.79 11.66
N LYS A 180 35.43 -15.43 11.36
CA LYS A 180 35.26 -16.32 10.19
C LYS A 180 34.06 -15.99 9.31
N ILE A 181 33.35 -14.88 9.57
CA ILE A 181 32.16 -14.45 8.82
C ILE A 181 32.34 -13.03 8.28
#